data_AF-A0A1G3JZP0-F1
#
_entry.id   AF-A0A1G3JZP0-F1
#
_cell.length_a   1.000
_cell.length_b   1.000
_cell.length_c   1.000
_cell.angle_alpha   90.00
_cell.angle_beta   90.00
_cell.angle_gamma   90.00
#
_symmetry.space_group_name_H-M   'P 1'
#
loop_
_entity.id
_entity.type
_entity.pdbx_description
1 polymer ?
#
loop_
_entity_poly.entity_id
_entity_poly.type
_entity_poly.pdbx_seq_one_letter_code
_entity_poly.pdbx_strand_id
1 'polypeptide(L)' 'MAGYDTRMGRPPLGVKTTVIRLPEGLAERIDDLIGPNRRAKFIREIVEREVEKLESARAQKK' A
#
# COMPACT_ATOMS: atom_id res chain seq x y z
N MET A 1 4.10 21.27 18.23
CA MET A 1 4.25 20.56 16.94
C MET A 1 5.75 20.46 16.66
N ALA A 2 6.39 19.40 17.15
CA ALA A 2 7.86 19.28 17.16
C ALA A 2 8.40 18.81 15.80
N GLY A 3 9.47 19.46 15.35
CA GLY A 3 10.05 19.32 14.02
C GLY A 3 10.70 17.97 13.72
N TYR A 4 10.73 17.66 12.44
CA TYR A 4 11.37 16.50 11.80
C TYR A 4 12.84 16.85 11.49
N ASP A 5 13.80 16.15 12.11
CA ASP A 5 15.24 16.31 11.86
C ASP A 5 15.60 15.87 10.43
N THR A 6 16.26 16.78 9.71
CA THR A 6 16.55 16.77 8.27
C THR A 6 17.89 16.11 7.91
N ARG A 7 18.54 15.36 8.80
CA ARG A 7 19.98 15.05 8.59
C ARG A 7 20.39 13.74 7.91
N MET A 8 19.63 12.64 7.87
CA MET A 8 19.94 11.48 7.00
C MET A 8 18.74 10.51 6.91
N GLY A 9 17.61 10.95 6.37
CA GLY A 9 16.37 10.17 6.39
C GLY A 9 15.58 10.32 5.10
N ARG A 10 15.43 9.19 4.40
CA ARG A 10 14.60 8.94 3.20
C ARG A 10 13.52 10.02 2.95
N PRO A 11 13.45 10.61 1.74
CA PRO A 11 12.44 11.61 1.38
C PRO A 11 11.05 11.19 1.85
N PRO A 12 10.22 12.12 2.37
CA PRO A 12 8.89 11.79 2.84
C PRO A 12 8.08 11.25 1.65
N LEU A 13 7.86 9.94 1.64
CA LEU A 13 6.88 9.33 0.76
C LEU A 13 5.54 9.86 1.26
N GLY A 14 4.78 10.57 0.44
CA GLY A 14 3.47 11.17 0.77
C GLY A 14 2.36 10.15 1.09
N VAL A 15 2.73 9.02 1.68
CA VAL A 15 1.89 7.90 2.08
C VAL A 15 1.95 7.77 3.60
N LYS A 16 0.80 7.47 4.21
CA LYS A 16 0.74 7.13 5.64
C LYS A 16 1.10 5.67 5.82
N THR A 17 1.89 5.35 6.83
CA THR A 17 2.20 3.94 7.17
C THR A 17 0.96 3.30 7.78
N THR A 18 0.55 2.15 7.25
CA THR A 18 -0.56 1.35 7.78
C THR A 18 -0.06 -0.06 8.04
N VAL A 19 -0.29 -0.55 9.25
CA VAL A 19 -0.01 -1.94 9.62
C VAL A 19 -1.27 -2.75 9.36
N ILE A 20 -1.18 -3.73 8.47
CA ILE A 20 -2.27 -4.66 8.14
C ILE A 20 -1.90 -6.07 8.57
N ARG A 21 -2.89 -6.85 8.98
CA ARG A 21 -2.72 -8.28 9.27
C ARG A 21 -3.13 -9.06 8.04
N LEU A 22 -2.19 -9.81 7.49
CA LEU A 22 -2.45 -10.74 6.39
C LEU A 22 -2.65 -12.15 6.96
N PRO A 23 -3.43 -13.01 6.28
CA PRO A 23 -3.48 -14.44 6.56
C PRO A 23 -2.09 -15.07 6.52
N GLU A 24 -1.92 -16.14 7.29
CA GLU A 24 -0.66 -16.90 7.37
C GLU A 24 -0.23 -17.38 5.97
N GLY A 25 1.05 -17.23 5.64
CA GLY A 25 1.62 -17.64 4.36
C GLY A 25 1.31 -16.70 3.18
N LEU A 26 0.40 -15.74 3.31
CA LEU A 26 0.06 -14.85 2.19
C LEU A 26 1.18 -13.86 1.91
N ALA A 27 1.84 -13.35 2.95
CA ALA A 27 2.92 -12.39 2.82
C ALA A 27 4.13 -13.00 2.11
N GLU A 28 4.42 -14.27 2.39
CA GLU A 28 5.48 -15.08 1.78
C GLU A 28 5.14 -15.36 0.31
N ARG A 29 3.91 -15.80 0.04
CA ARG A 29 3.43 -16.02 -1.34
C ARG A 29 3.53 -14.77 -2.22
N ILE A 30 3.27 -13.60 -1.66
CA ILE A 30 3.41 -12.32 -2.36
C ILE A 30 4.89 -12.05 -2.68
N ASP A 31 5.79 -12.30 -1.73
CA ASP A 31 7.22 -12.08 -1.94
C ASP A 31 7.81 -13.04 -2.96
N ASP A 32 7.38 -14.31 -2.96
CA ASP A 32 7.82 -15.34 -3.92
C ASP A 32 7.39 -15.00 -5.36
N LEU A 33 6.19 -14.45 -5.55
CA LEU A 33 5.64 -14.14 -6.87
C LEU A 33 6.23 -12.88 -7.50
N ILE A 34 6.58 -11.87 -6.70
CA ILE A 34 6.88 -10.51 -7.18
C ILE A 34 8.33 -10.11 -6.91
N GLY A 35 9.02 -10.88 -6.06
CA GLY A 35 10.39 -10.62 -5.63
C GLY A 35 10.50 -9.68 -4.43
N PRO A 36 11.72 -9.55 -3.88
CA PRO A 36 11.96 -8.81 -2.64
C PRO A 36 11.65 -7.31 -2.79
N ASN A 37 11.28 -6.67 -1.68
CA ASN A 37 11.01 -5.22 -1.56
C ASN A 37 9.84 -4.67 -2.41
N ARG A 38 9.03 -5.52 -3.06
CA ARG A 38 7.90 -5.09 -3.89
C ARG A 38 6.52 -5.30 -3.27
N ARG A 39 6.42 -6.01 -2.14
CA ARG A 39 5.17 -6.26 -1.40
C ARG A 39 4.33 -5.01 -1.18
N ALA A 40 4.92 -3.95 -0.64
CA ALA A 40 4.20 -2.71 -0.34
C ALA A 40 3.72 -1.96 -1.60
N LYS A 41 4.44 -2.09 -2.72
CA LYS A 41 4.00 -1.52 -4.01
C LYS A 41 2.80 -2.32 -4.54
N PHE A 42 2.91 -3.65 -4.54
CA PHE A 42 1.85 -4.54 -4.99
C PHE A 42 0.53 -4.36 -4.25
N ILE A 43 0.59 -4.31 -2.91
CA ILE A 43 -0.61 -4.12 -2.09
C ILE A 43 -1.27 -2.78 -2.40
N ARG A 44 -0.49 -1.70 -2.56
CA ARG A 44 -1.03 -0.37 -2.92
C ARG A 44 -1.75 -0.38 -4.27
N GLU A 45 -1.10 -0.91 -5.31
CA GLU A 45 -1.67 -0.95 -6.66
C GLU A 45 -2.97 -1.76 -6.73
N ILE A 46 -3.04 -2.90 -6.03
CA ILE A 46 -4.26 -3.71 -5.97
C ILE A 46 -5.37 -2.98 -5.25
N VAL A 47 -5.07 -2.35 -4.11
CA VAL A 47 -6.07 -1.62 -3.32
C VAL A 47 -6.59 -0.42 -4.12
N GLU A 48 -5.73 0.36 -4.75
CA GLU A 48 -6.12 1.51 -5.58
C GLU A 48 -7.05 1.08 -6.72
N ARG A 49 -6.68 0.03 -7.46
CA ARG A 49 -7.50 -0.51 -8.56
C ARG A 49 -8.87 -1.01 -8.08
N GLU A 50 -8.92 -1.66 -6.93
CA GLU A 50 -10.19 -2.21 -6.42
C GLU A 50 -11.10 -1.10 -5.87
N VAL A 51 -10.53 -0.07 -5.23
CA VAL A 51 -11.27 1.13 -4.82
C VAL A 51 -11.86 1.84 -6.04
N GLU A 52 -11.07 2.10 -7.08
CA GLU A 52 -11.53 2.76 -8.30
C GLU A 52 -12.70 2.03 -8.98
N LYS A 53 -12.65 0.69 -9.03
CA LYS A 53 -13.76 -0.13 -9.54
C LYS A 53 -15.02 0.02 -8.68
N LEU A 54 -14.88 -0.02 -7.36
CA LEU A 54 -16.03 0.11 -6.44
C LEU A 54 -16.64 1.51 -6.49
N GLU A 55 -15.81 2.55 -6.63
CA GLU A 55 -16.25 3.92 -6.83
C GLU A 55 -17.01 4.08 -8.15
N SER A 56 -16.47 3.53 -9.24
CA SER A 56 -17.12 3.52 -10.55
C SER A 56 -18.46 2.76 -10.53
N ALA A 57 -18.52 1.62 -9.85
CA ALA A 57 -19.75 0.85 -9.70
C ALA A 57 -20.81 1.56 -8.84
N ARG A 58 -20.39 2.32 -7.81
CA ARG A 58 -21.28 3.16 -7.01
C ARG A 58 -21.78 4.37 -7.79
N ALA A 59 -20.92 5.00 -8.60
CA ALA A 59 -21.29 6.14 -9.43
C ALA A 59 -22.32 5.76 -10.50
N GLN A 60 -22.25 4.55 -11.06
CA GLN A 60 -23.23 4.06 -12.03
C GLN A 60 -24.59 3.65 -11.42
N LYS A 61 -24.65 3.47 -10.09
CA LYS A 61 -25.89 3.13 -9.38
C LYS A 61 -26.66 4.35 -8.85
N LYS A 62 -26.13 5.56 -9.02
CA LYS A 62 -26.70 6.81 -8.53
C LYS A 62 -27.24 7.64 -9.69
#